data_AF-W7LK81-F1
#
_entry.id   AF-W7LK81-F1
#
_cell.length_a   1.000
_cell.length_b   1.000
_cell.length_c   1.000
_cell.angle_alpha   90.00
_cell.angle_beta   90.00
_cell.angle_gamma   90.00
#
_symmetry.space_group_name_H-M   'P 1'
#
loop_
_entity.id
_entity.type
_entity.pdbx_description
1 polymer ?
#
loop_
_entity_poly.entity_id
_entity_poly.type
_entity_poly.pdbx_seq_one_letter_code
_entity_poly.pdbx_strand_id
1 'polypeptide(L)'
;MEEAAWETRAWTMQEHLLSRRTLFFSKQQVFFVCGEMTTKESWAQPHTKAYDYNPDRESTDQWAEYDLPLPTATPRNSFQLSYQNCVSLYSQRNLTFPSDRFRAFQGLQARLSKLYQVEFIHATPIDEENFLNALL
;
A
#
# COMPACT_ATOMS: atom_id res chain seq x y z
N MET A 1 -13.36 3.75 4.54
CA MET A 1 -14.00 2.50 5.00
C MET A 1 -14.15 2.62 6.52
N GLU A 2 -15.35 2.56 7.12
CA GLU A 2 -15.48 2.59 8.60
C GLU A 2 -14.71 1.41 9.22
N GLU A 3 -13.73 1.72 10.08
CA GLU A 3 -12.86 0.84 10.89
C GLU A 3 -13.08 -0.68 10.72
N ALA A 4 -12.73 -1.21 9.55
CA ALA A 4 -12.76 -2.65 9.38
C ALA A 4 -11.64 -3.24 10.24
N ALA A 5 -11.96 -4.19 11.13
CA ALA A 5 -10.95 -4.90 11.93
C ALA A 5 -9.85 -5.56 11.07
N TRP A 6 -10.10 -5.74 9.77
CA TRP A 6 -9.10 -6.14 8.80
C TRP A 6 -8.01 -5.09 8.59
N GLU A 7 -8.32 -3.80 8.44
CA GLU A 7 -7.33 -2.75 8.17
C GLU A 7 -6.39 -2.49 9.35
N THR A 8 -6.83 -2.84 10.56
CA THR A 8 -6.04 -2.65 11.79
C THR A 8 -4.98 -3.72 12.03
N ARG A 9 -4.95 -4.81 11.25
CA ARG A 9 -4.00 -5.93 11.44
C ARG A 9 -2.73 -5.71 10.63
N ALA A 10 -1.56 -5.79 11.23
CA ALA A 10 -0.30 -5.52 10.54
C ALA A 10 -0.07 -6.41 9.29
N TRP A 11 -0.43 -7.69 9.39
CA TRP A 11 -0.35 -8.66 8.29
C TRP A 11 -1.19 -8.28 7.07
N THR A 12 -2.33 -7.61 7.26
CA THR A 12 -3.24 -7.31 6.14
C THR A 12 -2.71 -6.19 5.25
N MET A 13 -1.75 -5.39 5.74
CA MET A 13 -1.08 -4.39 4.93
C MET A 13 -0.42 -5.00 3.69
N GLN A 14 0.37 -6.07 3.88
CA GLN A 14 1.02 -6.74 2.75
C GLN A 14 0.02 -7.50 1.88
N GLU A 15 -1.02 -8.10 2.48
CA GLU A 15 -2.10 -8.76 1.74
C GLU A 15 -2.81 -7.75 0.83
N HIS A 16 -3.00 -6.53 1.31
CA HIS A 16 -3.64 -5.46 0.57
C HIS A 16 -2.75 -4.92 -0.56
N LEU A 17 -1.51 -4.55 -0.21
CA LEU A 17 -0.61 -3.81 -1.09
C LEU A 17 0.16 -4.70 -2.08
N LEU A 18 0.28 -6.00 -1.84
CA LEU A 18 1.09 -6.87 -2.72
C LEU A 18 0.25 -7.83 -3.56
N SER A 19 -1.05 -7.96 -3.26
CA SER A 19 -1.96 -8.80 -4.03
C SER A 19 -2.24 -8.19 -5.41
N ARG A 20 -2.08 -8.99 -6.47
CA ARG A 20 -2.37 -8.57 -7.85
C ARG A 20 -3.86 -8.54 -8.17
N ARG A 21 -4.66 -9.29 -7.40
CA ARG A 21 -6.10 -9.47 -7.57
C ARG A 21 -6.69 -9.63 -6.18
N THR A 22 -7.62 -8.77 -5.83
CA THR A 22 -8.22 -8.73 -4.49
C THR A 22 -9.73 -8.63 -4.61
N LEU A 23 -10.43 -9.46 -3.83
CA LEU A 23 -11.87 -9.35 -3.63
C LEU A 23 -12.12 -8.75 -2.24
N PHE A 24 -12.78 -7.59 -2.19
CA PHE A 24 -13.19 -6.97 -0.94
C PHE A 24 -14.66 -7.23 -0.67
N PHE A 25 -14.95 -7.81 0.49
CA PHE A 25 -16.30 -8.01 0.97
C PHE A 25 -16.64 -6.88 1.93
N SER A 26 -17.53 -5.98 1.52
CA SER A 26 -18.14 -4.99 2.40
C SER A 26 -19.52 -5.46 2.85
N LYS A 27 -20.13 -4.76 3.81
CA LYS A 27 -21.50 -5.06 4.27
C LYS A 27 -22.55 -4.92 3.15
N GLN A 28 -22.26 -4.13 2.12
CA GLN A 28 -23.23 -3.70 1.12
C GLN A 28 -22.98 -4.29 -0.27
N GLN A 29 -21.72 -4.59 -0.60
CA GLN A 29 -21.33 -5.07 -1.92
C GLN A 29 -19.95 -5.73 -1.93
N VAL A 30 -19.70 -6.54 -2.96
CA VAL A 30 -18.39 -7.12 -3.24
C VAL A 30 -17.67 -6.32 -4.32
N PHE A 31 -16.39 -6.03 -4.09
CA PHE A 31 -15.49 -5.38 -5.05
C PHE A 31 -14.40 -6.33 -5.52
N PHE A 32 -14.03 -6.23 -6.78
CA PHE A 32 -12.85 -6.85 -7.36
C PHE A 32 -11.89 -5.76 -7.82
N VAL A 33 -10.64 -5.82 -7.38
CA VAL A 33 -9.57 -4.90 -7.78
C VAL A 33 -8.42 -5.71 -8.35
N CYS A 34 -7.93 -5.31 -9.52
CA CYS A 34 -6.67 -5.79 -10.08
C CYS A 34 -5.91 -4.65 -10.75
N GLY A 35 -4.70 -4.94 -11.24
CA GLY A 35 -3.85 -3.95 -11.92
C GLY A 35 -4.42 -3.38 -13.24
N GLU A 36 -5.54 -3.90 -13.74
CA GLU A 36 -6.16 -3.44 -14.99
C GLU A 36 -7.52 -2.77 -14.76
N MET A 37 -8.24 -3.15 -13.71
CA MET A 37 -9.61 -2.73 -13.50
C MET A 37 -10.04 -2.85 -12.04
N THR A 38 -11.03 -2.04 -11.70
CA THR A 38 -11.83 -2.21 -10.49
C THR A 38 -13.27 -2.42 -10.91
N THR A 39 -13.94 -3.42 -10.32
CA THR A 39 -15.37 -3.64 -10.53
C THR A 39 -16.10 -4.00 -9.24
N LYS A 40 -17.42 -3.92 -9.26
CA LYS A 40 -18.30 -4.40 -8.20
C LYS A 40 -19.57 -5.01 -8.76
N GLU A 41 -20.27 -5.77 -7.93
CA GLU A 41 -21.46 -6.54 -8.34
C GLU A 41 -22.55 -5.70 -9.03
N SER A 42 -22.68 -4.42 -8.68
CA SER A 42 -23.72 -3.53 -9.20
C SER A 42 -23.33 -2.82 -10.50
N TRP A 43 -22.09 -2.98 -10.97
CA TRP A 43 -21.63 -2.33 -12.20
C TRP A 43 -21.85 -3.23 -13.42
N ALA A 44 -22.51 -2.68 -14.44
CA ALA A 44 -22.71 -3.36 -15.72
C ALA A 44 -21.41 -3.46 -16.55
N GLN A 45 -20.44 -2.56 -16.30
CA GLN A 45 -19.11 -2.59 -16.91
C GLN A 45 -18.04 -2.23 -15.87
N PRO A 46 -16.84 -2.80 -15.95
CA PRO A 46 -15.73 -2.45 -15.07
C PRO A 46 -15.33 -0.97 -15.19
N HIS A 47 -14.91 -0.36 -14.10
CA HIS A 47 -14.21 0.91 -14.17
C HIS A 47 -12.73 0.63 -14.54
N THR A 48 -12.35 0.93 -15.79
CA THR A 48 -10.95 0.93 -16.24
C THR A 48 -10.34 2.31 -16.05
N LYS A 49 -9.96 2.66 -14.81
CA LYS A 49 -9.17 3.87 -14.53
C LYS A 49 -8.25 3.72 -13.30
N ALA A 50 -7.64 2.56 -13.10
CA ALA A 50 -6.61 2.42 -12.06
C ALA A 50 -5.36 3.31 -12.33
N TYR A 51 -5.23 3.92 -13.52
CA TYR A 51 -4.03 4.70 -13.92
C TYR A 51 -4.31 6.00 -14.70
N ASP A 52 -5.55 6.47 -14.79
CA ASP A 52 -5.89 7.67 -15.58
C ASP A 52 -5.78 8.94 -14.70
N TYR A 53 -4.55 9.26 -14.29
CA TYR A 53 -4.23 10.46 -13.49
C TYR A 53 -4.42 11.73 -14.35
N ASN A 54 -5.47 12.51 -14.05
CA ASN A 54 -5.66 13.85 -14.60
C ASN A 54 -5.29 14.89 -13.52
N PRO A 55 -4.21 15.68 -13.72
CA PRO A 55 -3.72 16.64 -12.73
C PRO A 55 -4.65 17.84 -12.46
N ASP A 56 -5.61 18.11 -13.35
CA ASP A 56 -6.50 19.30 -13.27
C ASP A 56 -7.91 18.95 -12.79
N ARG A 57 -8.17 17.68 -12.43
CA ARG A 57 -9.50 17.25 -11.99
C ARG A 57 -9.56 17.38 -10.46
N GLU A 58 -10.34 18.35 -9.96
CA GLU A 58 -10.78 18.35 -8.56
C GLU A 58 -11.43 16.98 -8.28
N SER A 59 -10.71 16.11 -7.57
CA SER A 59 -11.11 14.73 -7.34
C SER A 59 -12.28 14.70 -6.36
N THR A 60 -13.48 14.89 -6.89
CA THR A 60 -14.74 14.61 -6.18
C THR A 60 -15.02 13.11 -6.08
N ASP A 61 -14.21 12.27 -6.73
CA ASP A 61 -14.20 10.84 -6.50
C ASP A 61 -13.47 10.55 -5.18
N GLN A 62 -14.26 10.37 -4.12
CA GLN A 62 -13.84 9.83 -2.81
C GLN A 62 -13.06 8.50 -2.90
N TRP A 63 -12.97 7.89 -4.08
CA TRP A 63 -12.35 6.58 -4.33
C TRP A 63 -10.93 6.67 -4.91
N ALA A 64 -10.41 7.88 -5.15
CA ALA A 64 -8.96 8.09 -5.27
C ALA A 64 -8.20 7.70 -3.98
N GLU A 65 -8.92 7.45 -2.88
CA GLU A 65 -8.41 6.84 -1.64
C GLU A 65 -7.85 5.42 -1.85
N TYR A 66 -8.17 4.74 -2.96
CA TYR A 66 -7.55 3.48 -3.39
C TYR A 66 -6.41 3.67 -4.39
N ASP A 67 -5.88 4.90 -4.58
CA ASP A 67 -4.45 5.08 -4.84
C ASP A 67 -3.74 4.55 -3.61
N LEU A 68 -3.72 3.22 -3.50
CA LEU A 68 -2.90 2.55 -2.57
C LEU A 68 -1.50 3.12 -2.78
N PRO A 69 -0.79 3.49 -1.72
CA PRO A 69 0.65 3.61 -1.80
C PRO A 69 1.20 2.19 -1.95
N LEU A 70 0.74 1.45 -2.97
CA LEU A 70 1.64 0.63 -3.74
C LEU A 70 2.88 1.50 -3.87
N PRO A 71 4.03 1.02 -3.39
CA PRO A 71 5.29 1.60 -3.81
C PRO A 71 5.30 1.36 -5.33
N THR A 72 4.74 2.31 -6.04
CA THR A 72 4.71 2.41 -7.48
C THR A 72 5.74 3.49 -7.68
N ALA A 73 6.82 3.14 -8.38
CA ALA A 73 7.83 4.11 -8.75
C ALA A 73 7.17 5.12 -9.69
N THR A 74 6.53 6.14 -9.12
CA THR A 74 6.18 7.34 -9.86
C THR A 74 7.42 8.22 -9.85
N PRO A 75 7.69 8.99 -10.90
CA PRO A 75 8.81 9.94 -10.92
C PRO A 75 8.80 10.95 -9.75
N ARG A 76 7.67 11.08 -9.03
CA ARG A 76 7.51 12.00 -7.89
C ARG A 76 7.92 11.41 -6.53
N ASN A 77 7.97 10.08 -6.37
CA ASN A 77 8.11 9.47 -5.05
C ASN A 77 9.55 9.00 -4.79
N SER A 78 10.28 9.78 -3.99
CA SER A 78 11.59 9.36 -3.47
C SER A 78 11.47 8.07 -2.64
N PHE A 79 12.59 7.35 -2.50
CA PHE A 79 12.68 6.20 -1.60
C PHE A 79 12.22 6.57 -0.18
N GLN A 80 12.72 7.71 0.33
CA GLN A 80 12.44 8.20 1.68
C GLN A 80 10.94 8.36 1.93
N LEU A 81 10.23 9.06 1.05
CA LEU A 81 8.79 9.29 1.18
C LEU A 81 8.00 7.97 1.15
N SER A 82 8.36 7.08 0.23
CA SER A 82 7.67 5.78 0.08
C SER A 82 7.88 4.87 1.29
N TYR A 83 9.11 4.83 1.80
CA TYR A 83 9.45 4.06 2.99
C TYR A 83 8.78 4.64 4.24
N GLN A 84 8.84 5.96 4.46
CA GLN A 84 8.19 6.64 5.58
C GLN A 84 6.67 6.39 5.59
N ASN A 85 6.01 6.48 4.43
CA ASN A 85 4.58 6.17 4.32
C ASN A 85 4.28 4.71 4.69
N CYS A 86 5.09 3.78 4.19
CA CYS A 86 4.93 2.37 4.53
C CYS A 86 5.09 2.13 6.04
N VAL A 87 6.14 2.67 6.65
CA VAL A 87 6.42 2.50 8.08
C VAL A 87 5.35 3.18 8.94
N SER A 88 4.90 4.38 8.57
CA SER A 88 3.85 5.10 9.30
C SER A 88 2.53 4.31 9.31
N LEU A 89 2.09 3.84 8.14
CA LEU A 89 0.89 3.01 8.03
C LEU A 89 1.04 1.65 8.72
N TYR A 90 2.23 1.07 8.71
CA TYR A 90 2.49 -0.21 9.35
C TYR A 90 2.51 -0.10 10.88
N SER A 91 3.17 0.93 11.42
CA SER A 91 3.42 1.08 12.86
C SER A 91 2.15 1.33 13.67
N GLN A 92 1.09 1.82 13.02
CA GLN A 92 -0.22 2.05 13.64
C GLN A 92 -1.07 0.77 13.71
N ARG A 93 -0.63 -0.35 13.12
CA ARG A 93 -1.39 -1.59 13.07
C ARG A 93 -1.03 -2.55 14.21
N ASN A 94 -2.00 -3.39 14.55
CA ASN A 94 -1.95 -4.37 15.62
C ASN A 94 -1.32 -5.69 15.15
N LEU A 95 -0.52 -6.28 16.04
CA LEU A 95 0.04 -7.62 15.90
C LEU A 95 -0.45 -8.48 17.06
N THR A 96 -0.98 -9.68 16.75
CA THR A 96 -1.29 -10.68 17.79
C THR A 96 -0.01 -11.18 18.46
N PHE A 97 1.04 -11.38 17.67
CA PHE A 97 2.36 -11.79 18.15
C PHE A 97 3.40 -10.74 17.75
N PRO A 98 3.98 -10.00 18.72
CA PRO A 98 4.98 -8.98 18.42
C PRO A 98 6.23 -9.51 17.70
N SER A 99 6.54 -10.80 17.86
CA SER A 99 7.64 -11.49 17.17
C SER A 99 7.47 -11.53 15.63
N ASP A 100 6.26 -11.31 15.12
CA ASP A 100 5.99 -11.27 13.68
C ASP A 100 6.21 -9.90 13.06
N ARG A 101 6.67 -8.90 13.84
CA ARG A 101 6.84 -7.52 13.35
C ARG A 101 7.65 -7.43 12.06
N PHE A 102 8.75 -8.16 11.92
CA PHE A 102 9.53 -8.13 10.69
C PHE A 102 8.91 -8.98 9.58
N ARG A 103 8.27 -10.10 9.93
CA ARG A 103 7.64 -11.00 8.95
C ARG A 103 6.45 -10.34 8.26
N ALA A 104 5.62 -9.63 9.01
CA ALA A 104 4.46 -8.90 8.49
C ALA A 104 4.83 -7.68 7.62
N PHE A 105 6.09 -7.24 7.66
CA PHE A 105 6.61 -6.15 6.81
C PHE A 105 7.51 -6.66 5.66
N GLN A 106 7.92 -7.93 5.70
CA GLN A 106 8.95 -8.49 4.80
C GLN A 106 8.57 -8.36 3.31
N GLY A 107 7.29 -8.53 2.98
CA GLY A 107 6.82 -8.37 1.60
C GLY A 107 7.01 -6.94 1.07
N LEU A 108 6.74 -5.93 1.89
CA LEU A 108 6.95 -4.52 1.55
C LEU A 108 8.43 -4.21 1.41
N GLN A 109 9.26 -4.74 2.31
CA GLN A 109 10.71 -4.64 2.22
C GLN A 109 11.23 -5.17 0.88
N ALA A 110 10.82 -6.38 0.50
CA ALA A 110 11.23 -6.98 -0.77
C ALA A 110 10.75 -6.16 -1.98
N ARG A 111 9.55 -5.56 -1.90
CA ARG A 111 9.02 -4.69 -2.95
C ARG A 111 9.82 -3.39 -3.07
N LEU A 112 10.09 -2.71 -1.96
CA LEU A 112 10.88 -1.47 -1.92
C LEU A 112 12.31 -1.70 -2.39
N SER A 113 12.95 -2.78 -1.93
CA SER A 113 14.29 -3.18 -2.36
C SER A 113 14.37 -3.33 -3.88
N LYS A 114 13.40 -4.03 -4.48
CA LYS A 114 13.36 -4.19 -5.94
C LYS A 114 13.13 -2.88 -6.71
N LEU A 115 12.36 -1.94 -6.17
CA LEU A 115 12.01 -0.69 -6.85
C LEU A 115 13.12 0.35 -6.80
N TYR A 116 13.73 0.49 -5.63
CA TYR A 116 14.71 1.54 -5.37
C TYR A 116 16.15 1.02 -5.37
N GLN A 117 16.36 -0.29 -5.54
CA GLN A 117 17.68 -0.94 -5.49
C GLN A 117 18.40 -0.71 -4.14
N VAL A 118 17.64 -0.76 -3.04
CA VAL A 118 18.12 -0.55 -1.66
C VAL A 118 18.13 -1.88 -0.91
N GLU A 119 19.15 -2.13 -0.09
CA GLU A 119 19.22 -3.29 0.80
C GLU A 119 18.61 -2.97 2.18
N PHE A 120 18.19 -3.99 2.92
CA PHE A 120 17.55 -3.81 4.22
C PHE A 120 18.08 -4.80 5.26
N ILE A 121 18.31 -4.32 6.48
CA ILE A 121 18.54 -5.12 7.69
C ILE A 121 17.40 -4.84 8.67
N HIS A 122 16.67 -5.88 9.08
CA HIS A 122 15.57 -5.78 10.05
C HIS A 122 14.56 -4.66 9.73
N ALA A 123 14.05 -4.62 8.49
CA ALA A 123 13.17 -3.57 7.96
C ALA A 123 13.78 -2.16 7.86
N THR A 124 15.05 -1.98 8.20
CA THR A 124 15.78 -0.71 8.10
C THR A 124 16.61 -0.69 6.81
N PRO A 125 16.53 0.36 5.97
CA PRO A 125 17.35 0.46 4.77
C PRO A 125 18.83 0.64 5.12
N ILE A 126 19.69 -0.03 4.36
CA ILE A 126 21.15 0.06 4.45
C ILE A 126 21.60 1.01 3.34
N ASP A 127 21.87 2.25 3.70
CA ASP A 127 22.59 3.21 2.87
C ASP A 127 23.20 4.25 3.80
N GLU A 128 24.50 4.56 3.64
CA GLU A 128 25.19 5.52 4.51
C GLU A 128 24.59 6.93 4.43
N GLU A 129 24.01 7.32 3.29
CA GLU A 129 23.30 8.61 3.14
C GLU A 129 21.86 8.60 3.69
N ASN A 130 21.19 7.45 3.72
CA ASN A 130 19.78 7.36 4.11
C ASN A 130 19.59 7.09 5.62
N PHE A 131 20.61 6.59 6.32
CA PHE A 131 20.56 6.36 7.77
C PHE A 131 20.37 7.65 8.56
N LEU A 132 20.99 8.77 8.12
CA LEU A 132 20.88 10.08 8.77
C LEU A 132 19.52 10.74 8.57
N ASN A 133 18.85 10.50 7.43
CA ASN A 133 17.56 11.10 7.12
C ASN A 133 16.38 10.30 7.69
N ALA A 134 16.58 9.06 8.13
CA ALA A 134 15.55 8.21 8.73
C ALA A 134 15.28 8.50 10.22
N LEU A 135 16.11 9.34 10.86
CA LEU A 135 16.02 9.72 12.29
C LEU A 135 15.46 11.13 12.53
N LEU A 136 15.00 11.82 11.48
CA LEU A 136 14.31 13.12 11.56
C LEU A 136 12.87 12.98 11.06
#